data_AF-A0A2U2SAK5-F1
#
_entry.id   AF-A0A2U2SAK5-F1
#
_cell.length_a   1.000
_cell.length_b   1.000
_cell.length_c   1.000
_cell.angle_alpha   90.00
_cell.angle_beta   90.00
_cell.angle_gamma   90.00
#
_symmetry.space_group_name_H-M   'P 1'
#
loop_
_entity.id
_entity.type
_entity.pdbx_description
1 polymer ?
#
loop_
_entity_poly.entity_id
_entity_poly.type
_entity_poly.pdbx_seq_one_letter_code
_entity_poly.pdbx_strand_id
1 'polypeptide(L)'
;MDWEEAANKISQVAESAVQKRRERLVGENGQIVKELDALLERYPTRDETTLLRILSTLSVGRRMAMNLKTRKVEPVEYQRINYFHAAAQLLAQRKPETLDLDVLEHLEQAAQALAEGWGEAEYFQLSQNAECLRDFGFDVTALDLNPSASPAALSEEQRATLKAELGRRRMTEIYRSVLLGVITELWVDYLTRVEALRVSIGLEAYGQRDPLVQYKVKASDMFQTLLGEIRSGVIDRAFRYLPRPVAVREVTPVTEAPSQPADPISAAESSRGGRKRHKKR
;
A
#
# COMPACT_ATOMS: atom_id res chain seq x y z
N MET A 1 -30.70 -18.83 -36.60
CA MET A 1 -30.31 -17.73 -35.72
C MET A 1 -29.21 -17.02 -36.46
N ASP A 2 -29.52 -15.83 -36.96
CA ASP A 2 -28.55 -15.00 -37.68
C ASP A 2 -27.54 -14.41 -36.67
N TRP A 3 -26.34 -14.10 -37.12
CA TRP A 3 -25.31 -13.50 -36.27
C TRP A 3 -25.75 -12.14 -35.73
N GLU A 4 -26.54 -11.39 -36.50
CA GLU A 4 -27.14 -10.12 -36.05
C GLU A 4 -28.16 -10.31 -34.93
N GLU A 5 -29.00 -11.34 -35.00
CA GLU A 5 -29.96 -11.67 -33.93
C GLU A 5 -29.26 -12.09 -32.64
N ALA A 6 -28.20 -12.89 -32.75
CA ALA A 6 -27.41 -13.31 -31.60
C ALA A 6 -26.68 -12.12 -30.95
N ALA A 7 -26.08 -11.24 -31.76
CA ALA A 7 -25.41 -10.02 -31.28
C ALA A 7 -26.38 -9.08 -30.57
N ASN A 8 -27.55 -8.83 -31.16
CA ASN A 8 -28.58 -7.98 -30.56
C ASN A 8 -29.08 -8.54 -29.22
N LYS A 9 -29.26 -9.86 -29.13
CA LYS A 9 -29.69 -10.51 -27.89
C LYS A 9 -28.64 -10.38 -26.79
N ILE A 10 -27.35 -10.53 -27.12
CA ILE A 10 -26.25 -10.35 -26.17
C ILE A 10 -26.19 -8.89 -25.70
N SER A 11 -26.29 -7.93 -26.62
CA SER A 11 -26.29 -6.50 -26.30
C SER A 11 -27.45 -6.12 -25.37
N GLN A 12 -28.67 -6.56 -25.65
CA GLN A 12 -29.84 -6.30 -24.79
C GLN A 12 -29.67 -6.90 -23.39
N VAL A 13 -29.14 -8.12 -23.28
CA VAL A 13 -28.87 -8.74 -21.98
C VAL A 13 -27.80 -7.95 -21.22
N ALA A 14 -26.73 -7.53 -21.89
CA ALA A 14 -25.68 -6.71 -21.29
C ALA A 14 -26.21 -5.36 -20.81
N GLU A 15 -26.97 -4.64 -21.64
CA GLU A 15 -27.59 -3.36 -21.30
C GLU A 15 -28.54 -3.50 -20.11
N SER A 16 -29.42 -4.50 -20.12
CA SER A 16 -30.34 -4.75 -19.01
C SER A 16 -29.61 -5.07 -17.70
N ALA A 17 -28.49 -5.78 -17.77
CA ALA A 17 -27.67 -6.09 -16.60
C ALA A 17 -26.98 -4.84 -16.04
N VAL A 18 -26.46 -3.96 -16.91
CA VAL A 18 -25.87 -2.67 -16.52
C VAL A 18 -26.92 -1.75 -15.91
N GLN A 19 -28.11 -1.68 -16.51
CA GLN A 19 -29.21 -0.86 -16.03
C GLN A 19 -29.68 -1.30 -14.63
N LYS A 20 -29.89 -2.60 -14.42
CA LYS A 20 -30.22 -3.16 -13.10
C LYS A 20 -29.12 -2.88 -12.07
N ARG A 21 -27.85 -2.96 -12.47
CA ARG A 21 -26.72 -2.60 -11.61
C ARG A 21 -26.75 -1.11 -11.24
N ARG A 22 -27.03 -0.22 -12.19
CA ARG A 22 -27.15 1.23 -11.99
C ARG A 22 -28.25 1.56 -10.98
N GLU A 23 -29.45 0.99 -11.18
CA GLU A 23 -30.59 1.18 -10.28
C GLU A 23 -30.30 0.67 -8.87
N ARG A 24 -29.67 -0.51 -8.72
CA ARG A 24 -29.29 -1.06 -7.41
C ARG A 24 -28.28 -0.19 -6.66
N LEU A 25 -27.35 0.44 -7.38
CA LEU A 25 -26.28 1.23 -6.77
C LEU A 25 -26.70 2.69 -6.52
N VAL A 26 -27.33 3.33 -7.50
CA VAL A 26 -27.54 4.80 -7.56
C VAL A 26 -29.01 5.20 -7.77
N GLY A 27 -29.95 4.25 -7.79
CA GLY A 27 -31.39 4.58 -7.82
C GLY A 27 -31.86 5.27 -6.52
N GLU A 28 -33.14 5.65 -6.45
CA GLU A 28 -33.74 6.35 -5.29
C GLU A 28 -33.51 5.64 -3.94
N ASN A 29 -33.38 4.32 -3.96
CA ASN A 29 -33.07 3.48 -2.79
C ASN A 29 -31.74 2.72 -2.92
N GLY A 30 -30.85 3.22 -3.77
CA GLY A 30 -29.57 2.61 -4.10
C GLY A 30 -28.64 2.49 -2.89
N GLN A 31 -27.78 1.47 -2.91
CA GLN A 31 -26.83 1.22 -1.81
C GLN A 31 -25.90 2.42 -1.56
N ILE A 32 -25.46 3.10 -2.61
CA ILE A 32 -24.50 4.20 -2.50
C ILE A 32 -25.17 5.45 -1.95
N VAL A 33 -26.44 5.71 -2.31
CA VAL A 33 -27.19 6.87 -1.80
C VAL A 33 -27.36 6.76 -0.28
N LYS A 34 -27.83 5.60 0.19
CA LYS A 34 -28.01 5.35 1.63
C LYS A 34 -26.72 5.44 2.43
N GLU A 35 -25.63 4.91 1.87
CA GLU A 35 -24.32 4.99 2.52
C GLU A 35 -23.73 6.40 2.46
N LEU A 36 -23.95 7.15 1.38
CA LEU A 36 -23.52 8.53 1.24
C LEU A 36 -24.19 9.42 2.29
N ASP A 37 -25.51 9.30 2.46
CA ASP A 37 -26.25 10.08 3.47
C ASP A 37 -25.71 9.81 4.88
N ALA A 38 -25.52 8.52 5.23
CA ALA A 38 -24.96 8.13 6.52
C ALA A 38 -23.51 8.62 6.71
N LEU A 39 -22.69 8.63 5.65
CA LEU A 39 -21.32 9.13 5.72
C LEU A 39 -21.26 10.65 5.85
N LEU A 40 -22.15 11.38 5.18
CA LEU A 40 -22.25 12.84 5.28
C LEU A 40 -22.73 13.28 6.67
N GLU A 41 -23.63 12.52 7.30
CA GLU A 41 -24.03 12.75 8.69
C GLU A 41 -22.86 12.50 9.67
N ARG A 42 -22.08 11.44 9.42
CA ARG A 42 -20.93 11.06 10.27
C ARG A 42 -19.76 12.05 10.15
N TYR A 43 -19.57 12.64 8.99
CA TYR A 43 -18.48 13.57 8.70
C TYR A 43 -19.05 14.93 8.24
N PRO A 44 -19.42 15.83 9.17
CA PRO A 44 -20.04 17.10 8.82
C PRO A 44 -19.08 18.09 8.15
N THR A 45 -17.77 17.96 8.36
CA THR A 45 -16.76 18.79 7.69
C THR A 45 -16.56 18.33 6.25
N ARG A 46 -16.55 19.29 5.33
CA ARG A 46 -16.45 19.03 3.88
C ARG A 46 -15.06 19.35 3.34
N ASP A 47 -14.05 18.94 4.09
CA ASP A 47 -12.66 19.10 3.67
C ASP A 47 -12.36 18.13 2.53
N GLU A 48 -11.42 18.50 1.65
CA GLU A 48 -11.07 17.69 0.48
C GLU A 48 -10.66 16.26 0.87
N THR A 49 -9.89 16.10 1.94
CA THR A 49 -9.45 14.80 2.47
C THR A 49 -10.63 13.93 2.93
N THR A 50 -11.65 14.55 3.53
CA THR A 50 -12.87 13.87 3.98
C THR A 50 -13.73 13.46 2.78
N LEU A 51 -13.89 14.34 1.80
CA LEU A 51 -14.62 14.05 0.57
C LEU A 51 -13.95 12.91 -0.22
N LEU A 52 -12.62 12.93 -0.36
CA LEU A 52 -11.85 11.85 -0.99
C LEU A 52 -12.02 10.52 -0.25
N ARG A 53 -12.07 10.54 1.09
CA ARG A 53 -12.33 9.35 1.90
C ARG A 53 -13.74 8.80 1.71
N ILE A 54 -14.73 9.68 1.64
CA ILE A 54 -16.12 9.29 1.35
C ILE A 54 -16.18 8.67 -0.05
N LEU A 55 -15.60 9.33 -1.06
CA LEU A 55 -15.56 8.82 -2.43
C LEU A 55 -14.88 7.45 -2.53
N SER A 56 -13.72 7.27 -1.87
CA SER A 56 -13.00 6.00 -1.87
C SER A 56 -13.80 4.89 -1.19
N THR A 57 -14.47 5.20 -0.07
CA THR A 57 -15.34 4.27 0.65
C THR A 57 -16.52 3.83 -0.21
N LEU A 58 -17.18 4.76 -0.91
CA LEU A 58 -18.31 4.45 -1.78
C LEU A 58 -17.92 3.62 -3.02
N SER A 59 -16.66 3.71 -3.44
CA SER A 59 -16.14 2.93 -4.58
C SER A 59 -16.11 1.43 -4.31
N VAL A 60 -16.01 1.01 -3.04
CA VAL A 60 -15.89 -0.39 -2.60
C VAL A 60 -17.15 -0.82 -1.85
N GLY A 61 -17.58 -2.04 -2.08
CA GLY A 61 -18.64 -2.69 -1.33
C GLY A 61 -18.17 -3.92 -0.61
N ARG A 62 -18.83 -4.29 0.49
CA ARG A 62 -18.59 -5.57 1.17
C ARG A 62 -19.74 -6.53 0.88
N ARG A 63 -19.41 -7.78 0.53
CA ARG A 63 -20.36 -8.89 0.44
C ARG A 63 -19.81 -10.10 1.16
N MET A 64 -20.67 -10.90 1.77
CA MET A 64 -20.26 -12.20 2.30
C MET A 64 -20.00 -13.14 1.12
N ALA A 65 -18.78 -13.67 1.03
CA ALA A 65 -18.42 -14.66 0.02
C ALA A 65 -17.56 -15.76 0.63
N MET A 66 -17.67 -16.97 0.09
CA MET A 66 -16.85 -18.10 0.52
C MET A 66 -15.43 -17.92 0.00
N ASN A 67 -14.45 -17.83 0.89
CA ASN A 67 -13.05 -17.84 0.53
C ASN A 67 -12.65 -19.26 0.11
N LEU A 68 -12.17 -19.42 -1.13
CA LEU A 68 -11.83 -20.74 -1.69
C LEU A 68 -10.69 -21.45 -0.94
N LYS A 69 -9.80 -20.68 -0.31
CA LYS A 69 -8.63 -21.21 0.42
C LYS A 69 -8.97 -21.62 1.85
N THR A 70 -9.81 -20.86 2.55
CA THR A 70 -10.18 -21.13 3.95
C THR A 70 -11.52 -21.86 4.08
N ARG A 71 -12.31 -21.95 3.00
CA ARG A 71 -13.69 -22.47 2.96
C ARG A 71 -14.63 -21.81 3.99
N LYS A 72 -14.28 -20.62 4.45
CA LYS A 72 -15.09 -19.83 5.38
C LYS A 72 -15.80 -18.71 4.63
N VAL A 73 -17.00 -18.37 5.08
CA VAL A 73 -17.71 -17.18 4.61
C VAL A 73 -17.06 -15.98 5.28
N GLU A 74 -16.43 -15.14 4.47
CA GLU A 74 -15.69 -13.96 4.92
C GLU A 74 -16.25 -12.72 4.18
N PRO A 75 -16.18 -11.53 4.79
CA PRO A 75 -16.45 -10.29 4.08
C PRO A 75 -15.42 -10.11 2.97
N VAL A 76 -15.87 -10.17 1.72
CA VAL A 76 -15.04 -9.88 0.55
C VAL A 76 -15.43 -8.53 0.00
N GLU A 77 -14.42 -7.68 -0.17
CA GLU A 77 -14.54 -6.39 -0.82
C GLU A 77 -14.66 -6.58 -2.34
N TYR A 78 -15.58 -5.84 -2.96
CA TYR A 78 -15.75 -5.83 -4.41
C TYR A 78 -15.92 -4.39 -4.91
N GLN A 79 -15.39 -4.10 -6.10
CA GLN A 79 -15.50 -2.77 -6.68
C GLN A 79 -16.93 -2.50 -7.16
N ARG A 80 -17.57 -1.48 -6.57
CA ARG A 80 -18.92 -1.05 -6.94
C ARG A 80 -18.88 -0.10 -8.13
N ILE A 81 -18.11 0.97 -8.00
CA ILE A 81 -17.91 2.01 -9.00
C ILE A 81 -16.43 2.14 -9.30
N ASN A 82 -16.11 2.31 -10.58
CA ASN A 82 -14.77 2.64 -11.00
C ASN A 82 -14.74 4.08 -11.50
N TYR A 83 -14.04 4.96 -10.77
CA TYR A 83 -13.92 6.37 -11.13
C TYR A 83 -12.86 6.63 -12.20
N PHE A 84 -12.07 5.63 -12.63
CA PHE A 84 -10.99 5.85 -13.60
C PHE A 84 -11.49 6.48 -14.90
N HIS A 85 -12.65 6.06 -15.40
CA HIS A 85 -13.19 6.63 -16.64
C HIS A 85 -13.63 8.10 -16.44
N ALA A 86 -14.27 8.41 -15.31
CA ALA A 86 -14.68 9.78 -15.00
C ALA A 86 -13.45 10.69 -14.79
N ALA A 87 -12.45 10.20 -14.06
CA ALA A 87 -11.18 10.89 -13.89
C ALA A 87 -10.47 11.10 -15.24
N ALA A 88 -10.41 10.08 -16.10
CA ALA A 88 -9.82 10.18 -17.43
C ALA A 88 -10.54 11.22 -18.30
N GLN A 89 -11.87 11.29 -18.24
CA GLN A 89 -12.64 12.33 -18.96
C GLN A 89 -12.34 13.74 -18.45
N LEU A 90 -12.17 13.91 -17.14
CA LEU A 90 -11.79 15.20 -16.56
C LEU A 90 -10.36 15.59 -16.96
N LEU A 91 -9.44 14.63 -16.97
CA LEU A 91 -8.05 14.83 -17.38
C LEU A 91 -7.93 15.10 -18.88
N ALA A 92 -8.73 14.44 -19.72
CA ALA A 92 -8.72 14.63 -21.18
C ALA A 92 -9.09 16.06 -21.62
N GLN A 93 -9.75 16.84 -20.75
CA GLN A 93 -10.07 18.24 -21.00
C GLN A 93 -8.89 19.20 -20.70
N ARG A 94 -7.82 18.70 -20.08
CA ARG A 94 -6.63 19.48 -19.72
C ARG A 94 -5.53 19.32 -20.78
N LYS A 95 -4.64 20.32 -20.86
CA LYS A 95 -3.47 20.24 -21.76
C LYS A 95 -2.43 19.29 -21.17
N PRO A 96 -1.72 18.49 -22.00
CA PRO A 96 -0.69 17.57 -21.51
C PRO A 96 0.40 18.25 -20.66
N GLU A 97 0.90 19.41 -21.13
CA GLU A 97 1.97 20.16 -20.44
C GLU A 97 1.58 20.60 -19.02
N THR A 98 0.32 20.97 -18.81
CA THR A 98 -0.18 21.35 -17.47
C THR A 98 -0.34 20.14 -16.57
N LEU A 99 -0.72 18.98 -17.13
CA LEU A 99 -0.89 17.75 -16.36
C LEU A 99 0.44 17.21 -15.84
N ASP A 100 1.50 17.26 -16.65
CA ASP A 100 2.82 16.80 -16.25
C ASP A 100 3.36 17.61 -15.06
N LEU A 101 3.17 18.94 -15.10
CA LEU A 101 3.53 19.82 -13.98
C LEU A 101 2.70 19.55 -12.72
N ASP A 102 1.37 19.43 -12.86
CA ASP A 102 0.46 19.12 -11.74
C ASP A 102 0.86 17.78 -11.07
N VAL A 103 1.21 16.77 -11.87
CA VAL A 103 1.64 15.45 -11.37
C VAL A 103 2.99 15.55 -10.66
N LEU A 104 3.95 16.27 -11.23
CA LEU A 104 5.26 16.46 -10.60
C LEU A 104 5.13 17.19 -9.27
N GLU A 105 4.36 18.28 -9.23
CA GLU A 105 4.10 19.03 -8.00
C GLU A 105 3.46 18.12 -6.94
N HIS A 106 2.46 17.31 -7.32
CA HIS A 106 1.84 16.36 -6.41
C HIS A 106 2.84 15.32 -5.87
N LEU A 107 3.71 14.78 -6.72
CA LEU A 107 4.73 13.80 -6.30
C LEU A 107 5.79 14.42 -5.39
N GLU A 108 6.17 15.68 -5.63
CA GLU A 108 7.08 16.43 -4.76
C GLU A 108 6.46 16.68 -3.38
N GLN A 109 5.20 17.13 -3.34
CA GLN A 109 4.46 17.30 -2.09
C GLN A 109 4.30 15.98 -1.34
N ALA A 110 4.00 14.88 -2.05
CA ALA A 110 3.91 13.55 -1.46
C ALA A 110 5.26 13.08 -0.90
N ALA A 111 6.36 13.32 -1.61
CA ALA A 111 7.70 12.99 -1.14
C ALA A 111 8.08 13.78 0.12
N GLN A 112 7.72 15.06 0.17
CA GLN A 112 7.91 15.90 1.36
C GLN A 112 7.09 15.39 2.55
N ALA A 113 5.80 15.12 2.36
CA ALA A 113 4.93 14.59 3.41
C ALA A 113 5.42 13.22 3.94
N LEU A 114 5.93 12.37 3.05
CA LEU A 114 6.57 11.11 3.45
C LEU A 114 7.84 11.35 4.26
N ALA A 115 8.71 12.27 3.84
CA ALA A 115 9.92 12.61 4.57
C ALA A 115 9.61 13.14 5.98
N GLU A 116 8.60 14.01 6.11
CA GLU A 116 8.10 14.50 7.38
C GLU A 116 7.59 13.34 8.26
N GLY A 117 6.70 12.50 7.72
CA GLY A 117 6.14 11.36 8.45
C GLY A 117 7.20 10.34 8.90
N TRP A 118 8.20 10.06 8.06
CA TRP A 118 9.35 9.23 8.43
C TRP A 118 10.23 9.90 9.49
N GLY A 119 10.47 11.21 9.38
CA GLY A 119 11.22 11.98 10.36
C GLY A 119 10.58 11.96 11.74
N GLU A 120 9.25 12.05 11.80
CA GLU A 120 8.50 11.94 13.04
C GLU A 120 8.58 10.53 13.65
N ALA A 121 8.39 9.49 12.84
CA ALA A 121 8.45 8.11 13.29
C ALA A 121 9.85 7.76 13.82
N GLU A 122 10.90 8.17 13.09
CA GLU A 122 12.29 7.91 13.47
C GLU A 122 12.68 8.68 14.73
N TYR A 123 12.31 9.96 14.82
CA TYR A 123 12.52 10.76 16.02
C TYR A 123 11.82 10.14 17.24
N PHE A 124 10.57 9.72 17.09
CA PHE A 124 9.81 9.07 18.18
C PHE A 124 10.47 7.77 18.62
N GLN A 125 10.96 6.95 17.68
CA GLN A 125 11.65 5.70 18.00
C GLN A 125 12.99 5.94 18.70
N LEU A 126 13.82 6.85 18.19
CA LEU A 126 15.15 7.13 18.73
C LEU A 126 15.07 7.83 20.09
N SER A 127 14.19 8.83 20.23
CA SER A 127 14.03 9.57 21.50
C SER A 127 13.55 8.71 22.67
N GLN A 128 12.92 7.57 22.42
CA GLN A 128 12.57 6.61 23.49
C GLN A 128 13.76 5.78 23.98
N ASN A 129 14.76 5.56 23.12
CA ASN A 129 15.87 4.65 23.41
C ASN A 129 17.20 5.37 23.67
N ALA A 130 17.33 6.62 23.24
CA ALA A 130 18.56 7.40 23.32
C ALA A 130 18.58 8.32 24.54
N GLU A 131 19.72 8.38 25.22
CA GLU A 131 19.93 9.33 26.33
C GLU A 131 20.37 10.70 25.80
N CYS A 132 21.15 10.71 24.73
CA CYS A 132 21.65 11.93 24.10
C CYS A 132 21.68 11.85 22.58
N LEU A 133 21.79 13.01 21.92
CA LEU A 133 21.70 13.10 20.46
C LEU A 133 22.79 12.33 19.71
N ARG A 134 23.96 12.09 20.30
CA ARG A 134 25.00 11.27 19.68
C ARG A 134 24.57 9.82 19.44
N ASP A 135 23.60 9.32 20.21
CA ASP A 135 23.13 7.94 20.13
C ASP A 135 22.26 7.70 18.89
N PHE A 136 21.87 8.77 18.20
CA PHE A 136 21.08 8.71 16.96
C PHE A 136 21.91 8.18 15.78
N GLY A 137 23.22 7.99 15.95
CA GLY A 137 24.07 7.34 14.95
C GLY A 137 24.44 8.23 13.77
N PHE A 138 24.38 9.55 13.94
CA PHE A 138 24.85 10.50 12.95
C PHE A 138 25.39 11.79 13.56
N ASP A 139 26.10 12.55 12.73
CA ASP A 139 26.68 13.82 13.15
C ASP A 139 25.61 14.91 13.24
N VAL A 140 25.23 15.23 14.47
CA VAL A 140 24.27 16.29 14.79
C VAL A 140 24.92 17.67 14.87
N THR A 141 26.26 17.76 14.87
CA THR A 141 26.96 19.05 14.93
C THR A 141 26.76 19.88 13.66
N ALA A 142 26.55 19.21 12.52
CA ALA A 142 26.19 19.86 11.26
C ALA A 142 24.82 20.57 11.29
N LEU A 143 24.01 20.31 12.33
CA LEU A 143 22.71 20.97 12.56
C LEU A 143 22.80 22.04 13.66
N ASP A 144 24.00 22.44 14.06
CA ASP A 144 24.26 23.33 15.21
C ASP A 144 23.68 22.79 16.54
N LEU A 145 23.56 21.46 16.66
CA LEU A 145 23.08 20.79 17.87
C LEU A 145 24.23 20.26 18.71
N ASN A 146 24.07 20.33 20.03
CA ASN A 146 25.03 19.73 20.97
C ASN A 146 24.82 18.20 21.02
N PRO A 147 25.82 17.37 20.67
CA PRO A 147 25.70 15.90 20.69
C PRO A 147 25.37 15.30 22.06
N SER A 148 25.71 16.00 23.15
CA SER A 148 25.44 15.56 24.52
C SER A 148 24.09 16.05 25.05
N ALA A 149 23.33 16.83 24.28
CA ALA A 149 22.00 17.26 24.70
C ALA A 149 21.02 16.08 24.72
N SER A 150 20.09 16.12 25.68
CA SER A 150 18.96 15.18 25.72
C SER A 150 17.91 15.58 24.67
N PRO A 151 17.28 14.62 23.96
CA PRO A 151 16.22 14.92 22.99
C PRO A 151 15.04 15.73 23.59
N ALA A 152 14.75 15.54 24.88
CA ALA A 152 13.67 16.25 25.57
C ALA A 152 13.98 17.74 25.82
N ALA A 153 15.26 18.12 25.86
CA ALA A 153 15.71 19.48 26.16
C ALA A 153 15.75 20.40 24.92
N LEU A 154 15.45 19.87 23.73
CA LEU A 154 15.50 20.64 22.49
C LEU A 154 14.33 21.62 22.36
N SER A 155 14.62 22.80 21.81
CA SER A 155 13.59 23.74 21.38
C SER A 155 12.73 23.15 20.26
N GLU A 156 11.56 23.73 20.03
CA GLU A 156 10.68 23.30 18.95
C GLU A 156 11.34 23.42 17.57
N GLU A 157 12.09 24.50 17.34
CA GLU A 157 12.85 24.73 16.10
C GLU A 157 13.95 23.67 15.92
N GLN A 158 14.74 23.39 16.95
CA GLN A 158 15.79 22.37 16.92
C GLN A 158 15.23 20.96 16.70
N ARG A 159 14.05 20.68 17.27
CA ARG A 159 13.35 19.41 17.05
C ARG A 159 12.85 19.30 15.62
N ALA A 160 12.34 20.39 15.04
CA ALA A 160 11.89 20.41 13.66
C ALA A 160 13.04 20.16 12.67
N THR A 161 14.18 20.83 12.84
CA THR A 161 15.37 20.61 12.00
C THR A 161 15.90 19.18 12.14
N LEU A 162 15.94 18.65 13.36
CA LEU A 162 16.36 17.28 13.62
C LEU A 162 15.43 16.25 12.98
N LYS A 163 14.10 16.42 13.11
CA LYS A 163 13.10 15.56 12.46
C LYS A 163 13.24 15.60 10.94
N ALA A 164 13.43 16.78 10.34
CA ALA A 164 13.60 16.92 8.90
C ALA A 164 14.85 16.18 8.40
N GLU A 165 15.97 16.29 9.12
CA GLU A 165 17.21 15.58 8.76
C GLU A 165 17.07 14.05 8.93
N LEU A 166 16.43 13.59 10.00
CA LEU A 166 16.09 12.17 10.19
C LEU A 166 15.23 11.64 9.04
N GLY A 167 14.18 12.38 8.69
CA GLY A 167 13.29 12.04 7.58
C GLY A 167 14.02 11.93 6.25
N ARG A 168 14.87 12.92 5.92
CA ARG A 168 15.70 12.92 4.71
C ARG A 168 16.64 11.72 4.64
N ARG A 169 17.33 11.41 5.74
CA ARG A 169 18.24 10.25 5.83
C ARG A 169 17.48 8.95 5.65
N ARG A 170 16.34 8.80 6.35
CA ARG A 170 15.51 7.60 6.26
C ARG A 170 14.96 7.38 4.85
N MET A 171 14.47 8.44 4.22
CA MET A 171 14.01 8.41 2.83
C MET A 171 15.13 8.00 1.87
N THR A 172 16.35 8.50 2.07
CA THR A 172 17.51 8.11 1.26
C THR A 172 17.81 6.61 1.37
N GLU A 173 17.75 6.04 2.57
CA GLU A 173 17.93 4.60 2.78
C GLU A 173 16.83 3.79 2.09
N ILE A 174 15.58 4.22 2.23
CA ILE A 174 14.42 3.59 1.59
C ILE A 174 14.58 3.60 0.07
N TYR A 175 14.92 4.76 -0.52
CA TYR A 175 15.11 4.87 -1.96
C TYR A 175 16.24 3.97 -2.47
N ARG A 176 17.37 3.89 -1.75
CA ARG A 176 18.47 2.97 -2.09
C ARG A 176 18.01 1.52 -2.05
N SER A 177 17.28 1.12 -1.00
CA SER A 177 16.75 -0.24 -0.86
C SER A 177 15.75 -0.58 -1.97
N VAL A 178 14.85 0.33 -2.29
CA VAL A 178 13.85 0.17 -3.36
C VAL A 178 14.53 0.07 -4.73
N LEU A 179 15.47 0.97 -5.04
CA LEU A 179 16.24 0.94 -6.29
C LEU A 179 16.95 -0.40 -6.47
N LEU A 180 17.71 -0.82 -5.45
CA LEU A 180 18.46 -2.08 -5.51
C LEU A 180 17.51 -3.28 -5.62
N GLY A 181 16.41 -3.30 -4.88
CA GLY A 181 15.42 -4.37 -4.92
C GLY A 181 14.78 -4.53 -6.30
N VAL A 182 14.29 -3.44 -6.87
CA VAL A 182 13.63 -3.44 -8.19
C VAL A 182 14.61 -3.81 -9.31
N ILE A 183 15.83 -3.23 -9.28
CA ILE A 183 16.86 -3.56 -10.29
C ILE A 183 17.22 -5.05 -10.19
N THR A 184 17.43 -5.57 -8.99
CA THR A 184 17.84 -6.98 -8.81
C THR A 184 16.78 -7.93 -9.34
N GLU A 185 15.51 -7.69 -9.00
CA GLU A 185 14.38 -8.50 -9.46
C GLU A 185 14.27 -8.50 -10.99
N LEU A 186 14.19 -7.32 -11.60
CA LEU A 186 13.98 -7.22 -13.05
C LEU A 186 15.20 -7.62 -13.88
N TRP A 187 16.42 -7.46 -13.33
CA TRP A 187 17.65 -7.90 -14.00
C TRP A 187 17.70 -9.42 -14.13
N VAL A 188 17.30 -10.16 -13.09
CA VAL A 188 17.24 -11.63 -13.15
C VAL A 188 16.25 -12.07 -14.24
N ASP A 189 15.07 -11.47 -14.26
CA ASP A 189 14.06 -11.75 -15.29
C ASP A 189 14.56 -11.42 -16.70
N TYR A 190 15.26 -10.29 -16.86
CA TYR A 190 15.88 -9.92 -18.12
C TYR A 190 16.92 -10.97 -18.58
N LEU A 191 17.80 -11.43 -17.71
CA LEU A 191 18.78 -12.47 -18.05
C LEU A 191 18.10 -13.76 -18.50
N THR A 192 17.02 -14.17 -17.82
CA THR A 192 16.22 -15.33 -18.24
C THR A 192 15.59 -15.12 -19.62
N ARG A 193 15.01 -13.94 -19.87
CA ARG A 193 14.42 -13.61 -21.19
C ARG A 193 15.49 -13.61 -22.30
N VAL A 194 16.69 -13.09 -22.03
CA VAL A 194 17.80 -13.05 -23.01
C VAL A 194 18.35 -14.44 -23.31
N GLU A 195 18.45 -15.32 -22.32
CA GLU A 195 18.87 -16.70 -22.56
C GLU A 195 17.84 -17.45 -23.42
N ALA A 196 16.54 -17.27 -23.15
CA ALA A 196 15.48 -17.82 -23.98
C ALA A 196 15.52 -17.25 -25.43
N LEU A 197 15.80 -15.96 -25.57
CA LEU A 197 15.98 -15.32 -26.88
C LEU A 197 17.11 -15.98 -27.66
N ARG A 198 18.26 -16.23 -27.03
CA ARG A 198 19.41 -16.89 -27.66
C ARG A 198 19.05 -18.27 -28.21
N VAL A 199 18.29 -19.08 -27.46
CA VAL A 199 17.80 -20.39 -27.91
C VAL A 199 16.85 -20.24 -29.09
N SER A 200 15.89 -19.31 -29.02
CA SER A 200 14.88 -19.11 -30.09
C SER A 200 15.50 -18.66 -31.41
N ILE A 201 16.47 -17.75 -31.38
CA ILE A 201 17.16 -17.26 -32.59
C ILE A 201 18.02 -18.35 -33.21
N GLY A 202 18.60 -19.23 -32.39
CA GLY A 202 19.29 -20.43 -32.88
C GLY A 202 18.38 -21.34 -33.72
N LEU A 203 17.08 -21.38 -33.40
CA LEU A 203 16.07 -22.14 -34.17
C LEU A 203 15.59 -21.38 -35.42
N GLU A 204 15.51 -20.04 -35.37
CA GLU A 204 15.11 -19.17 -36.50
C GLU A 204 16.20 -18.94 -37.57
N ALA A 205 17.46 -19.29 -37.27
CA ALA A 205 18.62 -19.12 -38.16
C ALA A 205 18.48 -19.82 -39.54
N TYR A 206 17.47 -20.67 -39.73
CA TYR A 206 17.10 -21.24 -41.04
C TYR A 206 16.56 -20.21 -42.05
N GLY A 207 16.22 -18.98 -41.62
CA GLY A 207 15.57 -17.95 -42.44
C GLY A 207 16.48 -16.97 -43.21
N GLN A 208 17.76 -17.28 -43.45
CA GLN A 208 18.72 -16.45 -44.22
C GLN A 208 19.00 -15.03 -43.65
N ARG A 209 18.62 -14.74 -42.40
CA ARG A 209 18.98 -13.51 -41.70
C ARG A 209 20.08 -13.80 -40.69
N ASP A 210 21.02 -12.87 -40.52
CA ASP A 210 22.13 -13.02 -39.56
C ASP A 210 21.59 -13.13 -38.12
N PRO A 211 21.75 -14.31 -37.46
CA PRO A 211 21.28 -14.53 -36.10
C PRO A 211 21.87 -13.55 -35.08
N LEU A 212 23.13 -13.14 -35.29
CA LEU A 212 23.82 -12.22 -34.39
C LEU A 212 23.19 -10.82 -34.42
N VAL A 213 22.84 -10.35 -35.62
CA VAL A 213 22.19 -9.04 -35.81
C VAL A 213 20.82 -9.04 -35.16
N GLN A 214 20.01 -10.08 -35.38
CA GLN A 214 18.70 -10.19 -34.76
C GLN A 214 18.77 -10.24 -33.24
N TYR A 215 19.73 -10.99 -32.70
CA TYR A 215 19.92 -11.08 -31.26
C TYR A 215 20.24 -9.71 -30.67
N LYS A 216 21.16 -8.96 -31.27
CA LYS A 216 21.53 -7.61 -30.80
C LYS A 216 20.34 -6.65 -30.81
N VAL A 217 19.55 -6.65 -31.88
CA VAL A 217 18.36 -5.77 -31.98
C VAL A 217 17.34 -6.13 -30.92
N LYS A 218 16.90 -7.40 -30.87
CA LYS A 218 15.89 -7.86 -29.91
C LYS A 218 16.36 -7.69 -28.46
N ALA A 219 17.62 -8.00 -28.15
CA ALA A 219 18.18 -7.82 -26.81
C ALA A 219 18.26 -6.34 -26.41
N SER A 220 18.60 -5.44 -27.34
CA SER A 220 18.60 -4.00 -27.10
C SER A 220 17.19 -3.48 -26.79
N ASP A 221 16.17 -3.91 -27.54
CA ASP A 221 14.77 -3.54 -27.30
C ASP A 221 14.27 -4.03 -25.93
N MET A 222 14.65 -5.27 -25.57
CA MET A 222 14.36 -5.84 -24.26
C MET A 222 15.05 -5.06 -23.13
N PHE A 223 16.28 -4.59 -23.35
CA PHE A 223 16.99 -3.77 -22.37
C PHE A 223 16.34 -2.38 -22.20
N GLN A 224 15.88 -1.73 -23.27
CA GLN A 224 15.12 -0.48 -23.16
C GLN A 224 13.81 -0.68 -22.40
N THR A 225 13.12 -1.79 -22.65
CA THR A 225 11.92 -2.18 -21.91
C THR A 225 12.22 -2.37 -20.42
N LEU A 226 13.32 -3.07 -20.09
CA LEU A 226 13.80 -3.24 -18.72
C LEU A 226 14.03 -1.88 -18.03
N LEU A 227 14.68 -0.92 -18.69
CA LEU A 227 14.88 0.41 -18.11
C LEU A 227 13.55 1.12 -17.81
N GLY A 228 12.55 0.97 -18.67
CA GLY A 228 11.20 1.47 -18.44
C GLY A 228 10.50 0.79 -17.26
N GLU A 229 10.59 -0.54 -17.19
CA GLU A 229 10.06 -1.36 -16.08
C GLU A 229 10.70 -0.95 -14.75
N ILE A 230 12.03 -0.74 -14.72
CA ILE A 230 12.75 -0.30 -13.52
C ILE A 230 12.25 1.07 -13.05
N ARG A 231 12.15 2.07 -13.95
CA ARG A 231 11.69 3.42 -13.57
C ARG A 231 10.29 3.38 -12.95
N SER A 232 9.36 2.70 -13.60
CA SER A 232 7.98 2.56 -13.12
C SER A 232 7.90 1.80 -11.80
N GLY A 233 8.65 0.69 -11.67
CA GLY A 233 8.67 -0.13 -10.46
C GLY A 233 9.26 0.60 -9.26
N VAL A 234 10.28 1.43 -9.47
CA VAL A 234 10.90 2.25 -8.41
C VAL A 234 9.90 3.30 -7.90
N ILE A 235 9.25 4.03 -8.81
CA ILE A 235 8.26 5.06 -8.44
C ILE A 235 7.12 4.42 -7.66
N ASP A 236 6.53 3.34 -8.19
CA ASP A 236 5.41 2.65 -7.54
C ASP A 236 5.76 2.18 -6.12
N ARG A 237 6.93 1.55 -5.96
CA ARG A 237 7.35 1.00 -4.66
C ARG A 237 7.81 2.08 -3.68
N ALA A 238 8.40 3.18 -4.16
CA ALA A 238 8.82 4.29 -3.33
C ALA A 238 7.63 4.97 -2.64
N PHE A 239 6.54 5.23 -3.36
CA PHE A 239 5.35 5.90 -2.81
C PHE A 239 4.41 4.96 -2.04
N ARG A 240 4.53 3.64 -2.20
CA ARG A 240 3.80 2.64 -1.40
C ARG A 240 4.47 2.29 -0.08
N TYR A 241 5.71 2.70 0.13
CA TYR A 241 6.45 2.41 1.36
C TYR A 241 6.12 3.45 2.44
N LEU A 242 4.97 3.30 3.10
CA LEU A 242 4.52 4.23 4.13
C LEU A 242 5.12 3.90 5.50
N PRO A 243 5.41 4.93 6.32
CA PRO A 243 5.70 4.72 7.74
C PRO A 243 4.47 4.09 8.40
N ARG A 244 4.70 3.09 9.25
CA ARG A 244 3.61 2.56 10.08
C ARG A 244 3.20 3.68 11.03
N PRO A 245 1.93 4.12 11.04
CA PRO A 245 1.51 5.14 11.99
C PRO A 245 1.80 4.61 13.39
N VAL A 246 2.62 5.36 14.12
CA VAL A 246 2.80 5.14 15.55
C VAL A 246 1.43 5.42 16.16
N ALA A 247 0.67 4.36 16.43
CA ALA A 247 -0.51 4.48 17.25
C ALA A 247 -0.04 4.96 18.61
N VAL A 248 -0.21 6.25 18.90
CA VAL A 248 -0.15 6.75 20.26
C VAL A 248 -1.13 5.88 21.03
N ARG A 249 -0.62 4.99 21.89
CA ARG A 249 -1.48 4.31 22.86
C ARG A 249 -2.07 5.44 23.69
N GLU A 250 -3.34 5.77 23.45
CA GLU A 250 -4.13 6.43 24.46
C GLU A 250 -3.98 5.57 25.71
N VAL A 251 -3.27 6.11 26.70
CA VAL A 251 -3.22 5.51 28.03
C VAL A 251 -4.66 5.61 28.51
N THR A 252 -5.44 4.55 28.28
CA THR A 252 -6.69 4.38 29.01
C THR A 252 -6.27 4.44 30.49
N PRO A 253 -6.78 5.39 31.28
CA PRO A 253 -6.51 5.39 32.70
C PRO A 253 -6.96 4.02 33.20
N VAL A 254 -6.04 3.29 33.81
CA VAL A 254 -6.35 2.04 34.50
C VAL A 254 -7.34 2.43 35.58
N THR A 255 -8.63 2.28 35.28
CA THR A 255 -9.64 2.22 36.31
C THR A 255 -9.30 0.94 37.06
N GLU A 256 -8.80 1.11 38.28
CA GLU A 256 -8.62 0.02 39.22
C GLU A 256 -9.86 -0.86 39.18
N ALA A 257 -9.69 -2.09 38.68
CA ALA A 257 -10.72 -3.10 38.84
C ALA A 257 -10.90 -3.33 40.35
N PRO A 258 -12.15 -3.40 40.85
CA PRO A 258 -12.38 -3.65 42.26
C PRO A 258 -11.78 -5.00 42.62
N SER A 259 -10.86 -4.97 43.59
CA SER A 259 -10.30 -6.13 44.27
C SER A 259 -11.45 -6.99 44.81
N GLN A 260 -11.68 -8.15 44.20
CA GLN A 260 -12.51 -9.19 44.80
C GLN A 260 -11.79 -9.72 46.04
N PRO A 261 -12.48 -9.84 47.20
CA PRO A 261 -11.91 -10.51 48.36
C PRO A 261 -11.70 -11.99 48.04
N ALA A 262 -10.54 -12.50 48.44
CA ALA A 262 -10.22 -13.92 48.37
C ALA A 262 -11.15 -14.72 49.29
N ASP A 263 -11.85 -15.71 48.74
CA ASP A 263 -12.51 -16.74 49.55
C ASP A 263 -11.47 -17.73 50.11
N PRO A 264 -11.63 -18.16 51.38
CA PRO A 264 -10.66 -19.03 52.03
C PRO A 264 -10.83 -20.49 51.60
N ILE A 265 -9.68 -21.16 51.53
CA ILE A 265 -9.54 -22.60 51.29
C ILE A 265 -10.23 -23.37 52.43
N SER A 266 -11.14 -24.30 52.08
CA SER A 266 -11.53 -25.42 52.96
C SER A 266 -11.23 -26.75 52.28
N ALA A 267 -10.58 -27.62 53.04
CA ALA A 267 -10.10 -28.94 52.69
C ALA A 267 -11.24 -29.96 52.46
N ALA A 268 -11.00 -30.94 51.58
CA ALA A 268 -10.86 -32.37 51.94
C ALA A 268 -11.12 -33.32 50.74
N GLU A 269 -10.15 -34.21 50.54
CA GLU A 269 -10.30 -35.62 50.12
C GLU A 269 -10.87 -35.97 48.73
N SER A 270 -10.02 -36.49 47.85
CA SER A 270 -9.68 -37.92 47.87
C SER A 270 -8.74 -38.28 46.72
N SER A 271 -7.74 -39.07 47.07
CA SER A 271 -6.73 -39.59 46.17
C SER A 271 -7.14 -40.97 45.63
N ARG A 272 -6.66 -41.25 44.41
CA ARG A 272 -6.35 -42.57 43.78
C ARG A 272 -7.18 -42.92 42.54
N GLY A 273 -6.47 -43.01 41.41
CA GLY A 273 -6.94 -43.65 40.18
C GLY A 273 -5.84 -43.62 39.11
N GLY A 274 -5.16 -44.75 38.92
CA GLY A 274 -3.88 -44.85 38.20
C GLY A 274 -3.94 -44.74 36.67
N ARG A 275 -2.87 -44.19 36.10
CA ARG A 275 -2.57 -44.18 34.65
C ARG A 275 -2.05 -45.55 34.20
N LYS A 276 -2.85 -46.31 33.44
CA LYS A 276 -2.36 -47.41 32.59
C LYS A 276 -1.85 -46.85 31.26
N ARG A 277 -0.54 -47.00 31.03
CA ARG A 277 0.10 -46.89 29.70
C ARG A 277 -0.35 -48.08 28.86
N HIS A 278 -0.87 -47.85 27.65
CA HIS A 278 -0.92 -48.90 26.63
C HIS A 278 0.22 -48.67 25.64
N LYS A 279 1.11 -49.67 25.57
CA LYS A 279 2.16 -49.82 24.57
C LYS A 279 1.85 -51.06 23.75
N LYS A 280 2.32 -51.05 22.50
CA LYS A 280 2.46 -52.13 21.52
C LYS A 280 1.14 -52.46 20.78
N ARG A 281 1.18 -52.68 19.47
CA ARG A 281 2.21 -53.39 18.72
C ARG A 281 2.21 -52.99 17.25
#